data_AF-A0A6I5C4H7-F1
#
_entry.id   AF-A0A6I5C4H7-F1
#
_cell.length_a   1.000
_cell.length_b   1.000
_cell.length_c   1.000
_cell.angle_alpha   90.00
_cell.angle_beta   90.00
_cell.angle_gamma   90.00
#
_symmetry.space_group_name_H-M   'P 1'
#
loop_
_entity.id
_entity.type
_entity.pdbx_description
1 polymer ?
#
loop_
_entity_poly.entity_id
_entity_poly.type
_entity_poly.pdbx_seq_one_letter_code
_entity_poly.pdbx_strand_id
1 'polypeptide(L)'
;IAQHVNNKDVSWHAGNWYVNATSIGLEHEGFLADPDAWYTEAMYRSSARLVRYLAGKYGIPLDRQHILGHDTVPGPTAGAVPDMHTDPGPYWDWRHYFELLGRPFVPTAGSGGGLVTIRPDYAANGTEYTGCVTAGTPCAAHGSNEVRLYTRPDASAPLVKDIGLRPGGGDSTTDVNDVASRAETGQQYAVAGRQGDWTAIWYLGQRAWFRNPARQATAVNAAGLVVTPKPGVAAVPVYGRAYPEKEAYPAGVPVQAVTPLPYTLPAGQRYVLGDAVPGEYLYSVTFTTDSHRVVVGKDLYYEIQFGHRVAFVRAADVQVRPSGR
;
A
#
# COMPACT_ATOMS: atom_id res chain seq x y z
N ILE A 1 -15.13 -5.17 -20.80
CA ILE A 1 -14.14 -4.09 -20.56
C ILE A 1 -14.61 -2.87 -21.33
N ALA A 2 -14.82 -1.74 -20.66
CA ALA A 2 -15.17 -0.46 -21.27
C ALA A 2 -14.15 0.59 -20.86
N GLN A 3 -13.61 1.34 -21.82
CA GLN A 3 -12.66 2.43 -21.57
C GLN A 3 -13.40 3.77 -21.56
N HIS A 4 -13.31 4.49 -20.45
CA HIS A 4 -14.01 5.77 -20.27
C HIS A 4 -13.09 6.99 -20.45
N VAL A 5 -11.79 6.82 -20.19
CA VAL A 5 -10.75 7.86 -20.33
C VAL A 5 -9.55 7.28 -21.09
N ASN A 6 -8.95 8.06 -21.99
CA ASN A 6 -7.72 7.61 -22.65
C ASN A 6 -6.57 7.54 -21.64
N ASN A 7 -5.71 6.54 -21.73
CA ASN A 7 -4.58 6.37 -20.82
C ASN A 7 -3.57 7.53 -20.79
N LYS A 8 -3.62 8.45 -21.75
CA LYS A 8 -2.77 9.65 -21.80
C LYS A 8 -3.38 10.85 -21.05
N ASP A 9 -4.67 10.74 -20.70
CA ASP A 9 -5.46 11.76 -20.02
C ASP A 9 -5.63 11.33 -18.55
N VAL A 10 -5.77 12.29 -17.65
CA VAL A 10 -5.85 12.03 -16.20
C VAL A 10 -7.31 11.90 -15.76
N SER A 11 -7.63 10.84 -15.03
CA SER A 11 -8.95 10.62 -14.42
C SER A 11 -8.92 10.82 -12.90
N TRP A 12 -10.09 11.01 -12.28
CA TRP A 12 -10.23 11.12 -10.82
C TRP A 12 -10.72 9.79 -10.26
N HIS A 13 -9.80 8.93 -9.81
CA HIS A 13 -10.14 7.56 -9.46
C HIS A 13 -9.54 7.08 -8.13
N ALA A 14 -8.43 7.65 -7.68
CA ALA A 14 -7.68 7.17 -6.52
C ALA A 14 -7.90 7.98 -5.23
N GLY A 15 -8.71 9.06 -5.26
CA GLY A 15 -8.86 9.97 -4.10
C GLY A 15 -7.58 10.75 -3.72
N ASN A 16 -6.50 10.57 -4.49
CA ASN A 16 -5.22 11.26 -4.32
C ASN A 16 -4.76 11.78 -5.69
N TRP A 17 -4.70 13.11 -5.83
CA TRP A 17 -4.38 13.75 -7.11
C TRP A 17 -2.98 13.41 -7.63
N TYR A 18 -2.00 13.20 -6.74
CA TYR A 18 -0.66 12.77 -7.15
C TYR A 18 -0.72 11.40 -7.86
N VAL A 19 -1.46 10.46 -7.29
CA VAL A 19 -1.64 9.11 -7.85
C VAL A 19 -2.51 9.17 -9.11
N ASN A 20 -3.60 9.92 -9.10
CA ASN A 20 -4.45 10.13 -10.29
C ASN A 20 -3.62 10.60 -11.51
N ALA A 21 -2.74 11.59 -11.30
CA ALA A 21 -1.95 12.18 -12.37
C ALA A 21 -0.85 11.27 -12.92
N THR A 22 -0.51 10.18 -12.21
CA THR A 22 0.65 9.31 -12.50
C THR A 22 0.28 7.84 -12.66
N SER A 23 -1.01 7.50 -12.69
CA SER A 23 -1.48 6.12 -12.78
C SER A 23 -2.66 5.95 -13.74
N ILE A 24 -3.04 4.70 -13.99
CA ILE A 24 -4.20 4.32 -14.78
C ILE A 24 -5.19 3.61 -13.85
N GLY A 25 -6.37 4.19 -13.66
CA GLY A 25 -7.45 3.58 -12.89
C GLY A 25 -8.19 2.47 -13.64
N LEU A 26 -8.42 1.35 -12.97
CA LEU A 26 -9.28 0.26 -13.42
C LEU A 26 -10.34 0.01 -12.35
N GLU A 27 -11.60 0.00 -12.77
CA GLU A 27 -12.73 -0.34 -11.90
C GLU A 27 -13.20 -1.76 -12.17
N HIS A 28 -13.44 -2.51 -11.10
CA HIS A 28 -14.10 -3.81 -11.12
C HIS A 28 -15.50 -3.63 -10.55
N GLU A 29 -16.52 -4.15 -11.24
CA GLU A 29 -17.87 -4.13 -10.68
C GLU A 29 -17.91 -4.96 -9.39
N GLY A 30 -18.43 -4.37 -8.32
CA GLY A 30 -18.82 -5.12 -7.14
C GLY A 30 -18.59 -4.46 -5.80
N PHE A 31 -18.77 -5.27 -4.76
CA PHE A 31 -18.66 -4.85 -3.37
C PHE A 31 -17.65 -5.73 -2.64
N LEU A 32 -16.69 -5.10 -1.97
CA LEU A 32 -15.60 -5.79 -1.26
C LEU A 32 -16.06 -6.79 -0.18
N ALA A 33 -17.31 -6.66 0.29
CA ALA A 33 -17.90 -7.49 1.33
C ALA A 33 -18.79 -8.62 0.79
N ASP A 34 -18.90 -8.77 -0.54
CA ASP A 34 -19.72 -9.78 -1.21
C ASP A 34 -18.92 -10.51 -2.32
N PRO A 35 -17.80 -11.17 -1.97
CA PRO A 35 -16.85 -11.67 -2.96
C PRO A 35 -17.44 -12.74 -3.89
N ASP A 36 -18.30 -13.62 -3.38
CA ASP A 36 -18.89 -14.73 -4.14
C ASP A 36 -19.80 -14.24 -5.28
N ALA A 37 -20.45 -13.08 -5.10
CA ALA A 37 -21.29 -12.49 -6.13
C ALA A 37 -20.48 -11.77 -7.21
N TRP A 38 -19.33 -11.18 -6.86
CA TRP A 38 -18.65 -10.20 -7.71
C TRP A 38 -17.30 -10.66 -8.27
N TYR A 39 -16.45 -11.32 -7.47
CA TYR A 39 -15.07 -11.65 -7.86
C TYR A 39 -14.99 -12.94 -8.66
N THR A 40 -15.60 -12.89 -9.85
CA THR A 40 -15.66 -14.03 -10.77
C THR A 40 -14.33 -14.28 -11.47
N GLU A 41 -14.09 -15.54 -11.85
CA GLU A 41 -12.92 -15.91 -12.65
C GLU A 41 -12.85 -15.16 -14.01
N ALA A 42 -14.00 -14.87 -14.60
CA ALA A 42 -14.09 -14.11 -15.85
C ALA A 42 -13.57 -12.66 -15.68
N MET A 43 -13.87 -12.04 -14.53
CA MET A 43 -13.36 -10.73 -14.15
C MET A 43 -11.85 -10.78 -13.95
N TYR A 44 -11.34 -11.71 -13.12
CA TYR A 44 -9.91 -11.86 -12.87
C TYR A 44 -9.11 -12.03 -14.17
N ARG A 45 -9.53 -12.96 -15.05
CA ARG A 45 -8.83 -13.20 -16.33
C ARG A 45 -8.88 -12.00 -17.27
N SER A 46 -10.01 -11.30 -17.32
CA SER A 46 -10.18 -10.14 -18.18
C SER A 46 -9.34 -8.97 -17.70
N SER A 47 -9.34 -8.71 -16.39
CA SER A 47 -8.53 -7.68 -15.75
C SER A 47 -7.04 -7.99 -15.86
N ALA A 48 -6.60 -9.22 -15.56
CA ALA A 48 -5.19 -9.61 -15.65
C ALA A 48 -4.65 -9.46 -17.07
N ARG A 49 -5.43 -9.81 -18.10
CA ARG A 49 -5.06 -9.59 -19.50
C ARG A 49 -4.87 -8.10 -19.81
N LEU A 50 -5.75 -7.23 -19.33
CA LEU A 50 -5.66 -5.78 -19.51
C LEU A 50 -4.42 -5.22 -18.78
N VAL A 51 -4.23 -5.56 -17.51
CA VAL A 51 -3.09 -5.07 -16.72
C VAL A 51 -1.77 -5.55 -17.31
N ARG A 52 -1.65 -6.81 -17.76
CA ARG A 52 -0.44 -7.28 -18.48
C ARG A 52 -0.16 -6.46 -19.74
N TYR A 53 -1.19 -6.12 -20.51
CA TYR A 53 -1.05 -5.30 -21.71
C TYR A 53 -0.57 -3.88 -21.35
N LEU A 54 -1.21 -3.23 -20.37
CA LEU A 54 -0.86 -1.88 -19.92
C LEU A 54 0.56 -1.86 -19.34
N ALA A 55 0.90 -2.82 -18.49
CA ALA A 55 2.22 -2.95 -17.91
C ALA A 55 3.31 -3.13 -18.98
N GLY A 56 3.09 -4.01 -19.97
CA GLY A 56 4.01 -4.17 -21.10
C GLY A 56 4.14 -2.91 -21.96
N LYS A 57 3.05 -2.16 -22.15
CA LYS A 57 3.03 -0.93 -22.95
C LYS A 57 3.77 0.23 -22.29
N TYR A 58 3.65 0.37 -20.97
CA TYR A 58 4.18 1.51 -20.22
C TYR A 58 5.39 1.18 -19.35
N GLY A 59 5.88 -0.07 -19.38
CA GLY A 59 7.03 -0.50 -18.58
C GLY A 59 6.73 -0.57 -17.09
N ILE A 60 5.47 -0.75 -16.68
CA ILE A 60 5.06 -0.80 -15.28
C ILE A 60 5.45 -2.17 -14.70
N PRO A 61 6.24 -2.22 -13.61
CA PRO A 61 6.54 -3.46 -12.93
C PRO A 61 5.25 -4.16 -12.44
N LEU A 62 5.24 -5.48 -12.51
CA LEU A 62 4.15 -6.30 -11.99
C LEU A 62 4.52 -6.76 -10.57
N ASP A 63 4.30 -5.89 -9.61
CA ASP A 63 4.46 -6.10 -8.17
C ASP A 63 3.41 -5.28 -7.39
N ARG A 64 3.41 -5.38 -6.05
CA ARG A 64 2.47 -4.65 -5.17
C ARG A 64 2.91 -3.23 -4.80
N GLN A 65 3.94 -2.69 -5.47
CA GLN A 65 4.27 -1.26 -5.40
C GLN A 65 3.66 -0.51 -6.59
N HIS A 66 3.41 -1.19 -7.71
CA HIS A 66 2.90 -0.57 -8.93
C HIS A 66 1.51 -1.03 -9.33
N ILE A 67 1.14 -2.26 -9.01
CA ILE A 67 -0.25 -2.72 -9.10
C ILE A 67 -0.82 -2.56 -7.72
N LEU A 68 -1.68 -1.56 -7.53
CA LEU A 68 -2.24 -1.12 -6.25
C LEU A 68 -3.73 -1.46 -6.18
N GLY A 69 -4.21 -1.83 -4.99
CA GLY A 69 -5.64 -1.70 -4.64
C GLY A 69 -5.90 -0.27 -4.14
N HIS A 70 -7.14 0.20 -4.14
CA HIS A 70 -7.45 1.54 -3.66
C HIS A 70 -7.17 1.66 -2.15
N ASP A 71 -7.36 0.58 -1.41
CA ASP A 71 -6.91 0.37 -0.03
C ASP A 71 -5.40 0.57 0.18
N THR A 72 -4.57 0.40 -0.84
CA THR A 72 -3.12 0.61 -0.78
C THR A 72 -2.65 2.00 -1.23
N VAL A 73 -3.55 2.86 -1.72
CA VAL A 73 -3.24 4.26 -2.09
C VAL A 73 -3.15 5.14 -0.85
N PRO A 74 -2.12 5.98 -0.64
CA PRO A 74 -2.04 6.87 0.51
C PRO A 74 -3.04 8.04 0.45
N GLY A 75 -3.42 8.52 1.63
CA GLY A 75 -4.21 9.72 1.77
C GLY A 75 -3.36 10.94 1.41
N PRO A 76 -3.89 11.93 0.67
CA PRO A 76 -3.07 13.05 0.20
C PRO A 76 -2.59 14.00 1.31
N THR A 77 -3.34 14.09 2.41
CA THR A 77 -3.06 14.93 3.58
C THR A 77 -3.49 14.21 4.85
N ALA A 78 -3.03 14.67 6.02
CA ALA A 78 -3.40 14.08 7.31
C ALA A 78 -4.92 14.00 7.54
N GLY A 79 -5.67 15.05 7.18
CA GLY A 79 -7.13 15.08 7.35
C GLY A 79 -7.89 14.15 6.41
N ALA A 80 -7.27 13.70 5.31
CA ALA A 80 -7.90 12.81 4.34
C ALA A 80 -7.65 11.32 4.64
N VAL A 81 -6.79 10.99 5.62
CA VAL A 81 -6.48 9.60 5.97
C VAL A 81 -7.72 8.81 6.44
N PRO A 82 -8.62 9.36 7.28
CA PRO A 82 -9.80 8.62 7.71
C PRO A 82 -10.78 8.25 6.59
N ASP A 83 -10.81 9.05 5.51
CA ASP A 83 -11.81 8.96 4.43
C ASP A 83 -11.29 8.19 3.21
N MET A 84 -10.16 7.49 3.33
CA MET A 84 -9.61 6.71 2.23
C MET A 84 -10.42 5.44 1.97
N HIS A 85 -10.48 5.07 0.70
CA HIS A 85 -11.08 3.83 0.23
C HIS A 85 -10.39 2.56 0.76
N THR A 86 -11.14 1.47 0.74
CA THR A 86 -10.81 0.16 1.34
C THR A 86 -11.00 -1.00 0.36
N ASP A 87 -11.38 -0.73 -0.88
CA ASP A 87 -11.48 -1.71 -1.96
C ASP A 87 -10.11 -2.04 -2.59
N PRO A 88 -9.91 -3.26 -3.12
CA PRO A 88 -10.90 -4.32 -3.29
C PRO A 88 -11.13 -5.15 -2.01
N GLY A 89 -10.41 -4.86 -0.93
CA GLY A 89 -10.65 -5.46 0.38
C GLY A 89 -10.18 -6.91 0.50
N PRO A 90 -10.50 -7.56 1.63
CA PRO A 90 -9.79 -8.75 2.10
C PRO A 90 -10.06 -10.03 1.29
N TYR A 91 -11.03 -9.99 0.39
CA TYR A 91 -11.51 -11.14 -0.36
C TYR A 91 -11.13 -11.07 -1.85
N TRP A 92 -10.33 -10.08 -2.26
CA TRP A 92 -9.70 -10.11 -3.58
C TRP A 92 -8.44 -10.98 -3.54
N ASP A 93 -8.45 -12.09 -4.26
CA ASP A 93 -7.33 -13.03 -4.29
C ASP A 93 -6.18 -12.48 -5.15
N TRP A 94 -5.35 -11.64 -4.54
CA TRP A 94 -4.11 -11.14 -5.17
C TRP A 94 -3.16 -12.25 -5.56
N ARG A 95 -3.16 -13.41 -4.87
CA ARG A 95 -2.27 -14.51 -5.20
C ARG A 95 -2.66 -15.08 -6.57
N HIS A 96 -3.92 -15.44 -6.72
CA HIS A 96 -4.48 -15.89 -7.99
C HIS A 96 -4.37 -14.83 -9.09
N TYR A 97 -4.64 -13.57 -8.76
CA TYR A 97 -4.50 -12.48 -9.72
C TYR A 97 -3.07 -12.38 -10.27
N PHE A 98 -2.05 -12.47 -9.40
CA PHE A 98 -0.65 -12.44 -9.82
C PHE A 98 -0.18 -13.72 -10.54
N GLU A 99 -0.81 -14.86 -10.28
CA GLU A 99 -0.64 -16.07 -11.10
C GLU A 99 -1.14 -15.83 -12.54
N LEU A 100 -2.32 -15.21 -12.71
CA LEU A 100 -2.86 -14.83 -14.01
C LEU A 100 -2.06 -13.72 -14.71
N LEU A 101 -1.43 -12.81 -13.95
CA LEU A 101 -0.49 -11.81 -14.48
C LEU A 101 0.81 -12.47 -15.00
N GLY A 102 1.08 -13.72 -14.63
CA GLY A 102 2.32 -14.44 -14.95
C GLY A 102 3.50 -14.04 -14.06
N ARG A 103 3.22 -13.50 -12.87
CA ARG A 103 4.23 -13.03 -11.90
C ARG A 103 3.87 -13.49 -10.48
N PRO A 104 3.76 -14.82 -10.24
CA PRO A 104 3.38 -15.33 -8.94
C PRO A 104 4.40 -14.94 -7.85
N PHE A 105 3.91 -14.70 -6.64
CA PHE A 105 4.77 -14.39 -5.50
C PHE A 105 5.53 -15.65 -5.05
N VAL A 106 6.85 -15.64 -5.22
CA VAL A 106 7.76 -16.72 -4.81
C VAL A 106 8.81 -16.19 -3.82
N PRO A 107 9.44 -17.06 -3.00
CA PRO A 107 10.58 -16.63 -2.20
C PRO A 107 11.68 -16.08 -3.10
N THR A 108 12.22 -14.90 -2.77
CA THR A 108 13.35 -14.29 -3.50
C THR A 108 14.65 -14.34 -2.71
N ALA A 109 14.62 -14.88 -1.48
CA ALA A 109 15.79 -15.03 -0.64
C ALA A 109 15.65 -16.19 0.36
N GLY A 110 16.78 -16.60 0.95
CA GLY A 110 16.80 -17.42 2.16
C GLY A 110 16.44 -16.62 3.43
N SER A 111 16.62 -17.22 4.60
CA SER A 111 16.27 -16.62 5.90
C SER A 111 17.03 -15.31 6.22
N GLY A 112 18.17 -15.08 5.56
CA GLY A 112 18.97 -13.85 5.68
C GLY A 112 18.51 -12.67 4.81
N GLY A 113 17.46 -12.81 3.99
CA GLY A 113 17.03 -11.76 3.06
C GLY A 113 16.50 -10.49 3.72
N GLY A 114 16.05 -10.57 4.97
CA GLY A 114 15.66 -9.40 5.78
C GLY A 114 14.33 -8.74 5.42
N LEU A 115 13.66 -9.18 4.34
CA LEU A 115 12.26 -8.88 4.03
C LEU A 115 11.40 -10.15 4.09
N VAL A 116 10.09 -9.94 4.13
CA VAL A 116 9.08 -10.97 3.85
C VAL A 116 8.05 -10.43 2.87
N THR A 117 7.59 -11.27 1.94
CA THR A 117 6.38 -11.03 1.14
C THR A 117 5.22 -11.75 1.80
N ILE A 118 4.15 -11.03 2.15
CA ILE A 118 2.92 -11.64 2.65
C ILE A 118 2.34 -12.52 1.55
N ARG A 119 2.01 -13.76 1.90
CA ARG A 119 1.53 -14.77 0.95
C ARG A 119 0.85 -15.93 1.67
N PRO A 120 -0.29 -15.70 2.35
CA PRO A 120 -1.13 -16.79 2.83
C PRO A 120 -1.58 -17.71 1.69
N ASP A 121 -2.02 -18.90 2.07
CA ASP A 121 -2.87 -19.71 1.22
C ASP A 121 -4.30 -19.16 1.30
N TYR A 122 -4.82 -18.65 0.19
CA TYR A 122 -6.08 -17.90 0.19
C TYR A 122 -7.25 -18.71 0.75
N ALA A 123 -7.42 -19.95 0.27
CA ALA A 123 -8.51 -20.83 0.67
C ALA A 123 -8.38 -21.29 2.14
N ALA A 124 -7.16 -21.52 2.62
CA ALA A 124 -6.93 -21.96 4.00
C ALA A 124 -6.79 -20.81 5.01
N ASN A 125 -6.74 -19.55 4.56
CA ASN A 125 -6.60 -18.37 5.39
C ASN A 125 -7.97 -17.75 5.70
N GLY A 126 -8.64 -18.30 6.70
CA GLY A 126 -9.94 -17.81 7.19
C GLY A 126 -9.80 -16.67 8.20
N THR A 127 -9.15 -15.56 7.83
CA THR A 127 -9.13 -14.35 8.68
C THR A 127 -10.57 -13.87 8.89
N GLU A 128 -10.98 -13.69 10.14
CA GLU A 128 -12.33 -13.24 10.48
C GLU A 128 -12.47 -11.71 10.38
N TYR A 129 -13.64 -11.28 9.90
CA TYR A 129 -14.04 -9.89 9.76
C TYR A 129 -15.44 -9.67 10.32
N THR A 130 -15.77 -8.40 10.59
CA THR A 130 -17.11 -7.94 10.93
C THR A 130 -17.58 -6.87 9.94
N GLY A 131 -18.87 -6.54 9.94
CA GLY A 131 -19.37 -5.35 9.22
C GLY A 131 -19.66 -5.55 7.73
N CYS A 132 -19.66 -6.79 7.22
CA CYS A 132 -19.94 -7.04 5.81
C CYS A 132 -21.38 -6.68 5.39
N VAL A 133 -22.34 -6.87 6.29
CA VAL A 133 -23.76 -6.53 6.07
C VAL A 133 -24.27 -5.60 7.17
N THR A 134 -23.96 -5.93 8.43
CA THR A 134 -24.36 -5.14 9.60
C THR A 134 -23.13 -4.85 10.44
N ALA A 135 -22.94 -3.59 10.82
CA ALA A 135 -21.80 -3.13 11.60
C ALA A 135 -21.64 -3.96 12.90
N GLY A 136 -20.41 -4.40 13.17
CA GLY A 136 -20.08 -5.21 14.35
C GLY A 136 -20.52 -6.68 14.30
N THR A 137 -21.31 -7.09 13.30
CA THR A 137 -21.71 -8.49 13.11
C THR A 137 -20.64 -9.25 12.32
N PRO A 138 -20.29 -10.50 12.70
CA PRO A 138 -19.38 -11.33 11.92
C PRO A 138 -19.79 -11.46 10.45
N CYS A 139 -18.79 -11.37 9.56
CA CYS A 139 -18.94 -11.70 8.15
C CYS A 139 -19.11 -13.21 7.96
N ALA A 140 -19.65 -13.62 6.82
CA ALA A 140 -19.59 -15.01 6.41
C ALA A 140 -18.13 -15.46 6.28
N ALA A 141 -17.82 -16.69 6.71
CA ALA A 141 -16.48 -17.23 6.60
C ALA A 141 -16.07 -17.36 5.13
N HIS A 142 -14.90 -16.83 4.77
CA HIS A 142 -14.38 -16.83 3.42
C HIS A 142 -12.84 -16.87 3.45
N GLY A 143 -12.23 -17.31 2.35
CA GLY A 143 -10.78 -17.18 2.16
C GLY A 143 -10.36 -15.72 2.09
N SER A 144 -9.18 -15.39 2.62
CA SER A 144 -8.69 -14.02 2.69
C SER A 144 -7.26 -13.88 2.18
N ASN A 145 -6.99 -12.75 1.55
CA ASN A 145 -5.66 -12.36 1.08
C ASN A 145 -4.78 -11.74 2.19
N GLU A 146 -5.29 -11.59 3.42
CA GLU A 146 -4.70 -10.75 4.47
C GLU A 146 -4.35 -11.53 5.73
N VAL A 147 -3.32 -11.05 6.44
CA VAL A 147 -2.98 -11.48 7.80
C VAL A 147 -3.24 -10.37 8.81
N ARG A 148 -3.67 -10.75 10.01
CA ARG A 148 -3.89 -9.82 11.13
C ARG A 148 -2.59 -9.44 11.83
N LEU A 149 -2.50 -8.17 12.23
CA LEU A 149 -1.34 -7.56 12.88
C LEU A 149 -1.62 -7.20 14.34
N TYR A 150 -0.80 -7.77 15.21
CA TYR A 150 -0.89 -7.68 16.66
C TYR A 150 0.29 -6.90 17.25
N THR A 151 0.08 -6.29 18.41
CA THR A 151 1.11 -5.52 19.13
C THR A 151 2.23 -6.40 19.73
N ARG A 152 1.97 -7.68 19.94
CA ARG A 152 2.92 -8.70 20.44
C ARG A 152 2.63 -10.07 19.82
N PRO A 153 3.51 -11.08 19.92
CA PRO A 153 3.33 -12.38 19.24
C PRO A 153 2.33 -13.28 19.99
N ASP A 154 1.08 -12.85 20.01
CA ASP A 154 -0.04 -13.45 20.74
C ASP A 154 -1.35 -13.00 20.07
N ALA A 155 -2.20 -13.96 19.69
CA ALA A 155 -3.45 -13.67 18.98
C ALA A 155 -4.52 -13.00 19.87
N SER A 156 -4.33 -13.02 21.20
CA SER A 156 -5.15 -12.27 22.15
C SER A 156 -4.65 -10.85 22.42
N ALA A 157 -3.49 -10.49 21.86
CA ALA A 157 -2.97 -9.15 22.00
C ALA A 157 -3.84 -8.10 21.28
N PRO A 158 -3.79 -6.83 21.71
CA PRO A 158 -4.40 -5.75 20.95
C PRO A 158 -3.87 -5.70 19.51
N LEU A 159 -4.75 -5.36 18.58
CA LEU A 159 -4.40 -5.05 17.20
C LEU A 159 -3.53 -3.79 17.14
N VAL A 160 -2.67 -3.74 16.12
CA VAL A 160 -1.84 -2.55 15.88
C VAL A 160 -2.72 -1.36 15.54
N LYS A 161 -2.48 -0.22 16.20
CA LYS A 161 -3.22 1.01 15.98
C LYS A 161 -2.70 1.77 14.76
N ASP A 162 -3.62 2.42 14.07
CA ASP A 162 -3.32 3.42 13.05
C ASP A 162 -3.77 4.81 13.56
N ILE A 163 -2.79 5.66 13.85
CA ILE A 163 -3.01 7.02 14.37
C ILE A 163 -3.55 8.00 13.33
N GLY A 164 -3.43 7.72 12.04
CA GLY A 164 -3.99 8.56 10.99
C GLY A 164 -5.41 8.14 10.63
N LEU A 165 -5.72 6.84 10.65
CA LEU A 165 -7.09 6.35 10.47
C LEU A 165 -7.96 6.70 11.69
N ARG A 166 -7.39 6.65 12.89
CA ARG A 166 -8.08 6.93 14.17
C ARG A 166 -7.38 8.05 14.94
N PRO A 167 -7.48 9.31 14.48
CA PRO A 167 -6.78 10.44 15.13
C PRO A 167 -7.21 10.69 16.58
N GLY A 168 -8.40 10.21 16.98
CA GLY A 168 -8.87 10.22 18.37
C GLY A 168 -8.24 9.15 19.28
N GLY A 169 -7.32 8.32 18.79
CA GLY A 169 -6.62 7.28 19.57
C GLY A 169 -7.41 5.98 19.78
N GLY A 170 -8.54 5.82 19.08
CA GLY A 170 -9.38 4.63 19.13
C GLY A 170 -8.63 3.36 18.71
N ASP A 171 -9.07 2.22 19.23
CA ASP A 171 -8.50 0.92 18.87
C ASP A 171 -8.90 0.52 17.45
N SER A 172 -8.00 -0.19 16.76
CA SER A 172 -8.31 -0.84 15.49
C SER A 172 -9.27 -2.00 15.71
N THR A 173 -10.17 -2.22 14.76
CA THR A 173 -11.21 -3.25 14.83
C THR A 173 -10.98 -4.35 13.80
N THR A 174 -11.84 -5.37 13.86
CA THR A 174 -11.94 -6.43 12.84
C THR A 174 -12.94 -6.07 11.73
N ASP A 175 -13.41 -4.82 11.67
CA ASP A 175 -14.32 -4.40 10.61
C ASP A 175 -13.67 -4.57 9.23
N VAL A 176 -14.44 -5.03 8.26
CA VAL A 176 -13.98 -5.26 6.88
C VAL A 176 -13.42 -3.99 6.23
N ASN A 177 -13.83 -2.81 6.70
CA ASN A 177 -13.32 -1.50 6.24
C ASN A 177 -12.20 -0.94 7.13
N ASP A 178 -11.83 -1.60 8.23
CA ASP A 178 -10.68 -1.18 9.03
C ASP A 178 -9.39 -1.84 8.51
N VAL A 179 -8.60 -1.07 7.77
CA VAL A 179 -7.31 -1.48 7.20
C VAL A 179 -6.13 -1.33 8.16
N ALA A 180 -6.31 -0.76 9.35
CA ALA A 180 -5.21 -0.35 10.22
C ALA A 180 -4.26 -1.50 10.59
N SER A 181 -4.81 -2.70 10.78
CA SER A 181 -4.14 -3.82 11.46
C SER A 181 -4.00 -5.06 10.57
N ARG A 182 -3.81 -4.88 9.25
CA ARG A 182 -3.72 -5.98 8.31
C ARG A 182 -2.67 -5.76 7.23
N ALA A 183 -2.04 -6.86 6.82
CA ALA A 183 -1.06 -6.87 5.73
C ALA A 183 -1.52 -7.85 4.65
N GLU A 184 -1.41 -7.43 3.40
CA GLU A 184 -2.07 -8.07 2.27
C GLU A 184 -1.09 -8.83 1.38
N THR A 185 -1.57 -9.90 0.75
CA THR A 185 -0.81 -10.74 -0.18
C THR A 185 -0.04 -9.92 -1.22
N GLY A 186 1.25 -10.23 -1.35
CA GLY A 186 2.19 -9.61 -2.28
C GLY A 186 2.90 -8.38 -1.71
N GLN A 187 2.37 -7.74 -0.66
CA GLN A 187 3.05 -6.65 0.02
C GLN A 187 4.32 -7.16 0.70
N GLN A 188 5.37 -6.33 0.69
CA GLN A 188 6.66 -6.65 1.27
C GLN A 188 6.98 -5.79 2.48
N TYR A 189 7.54 -6.41 3.51
CA TYR A 189 7.88 -5.72 4.75
C TYR A 189 9.26 -6.11 5.27
N ALA A 190 9.97 -5.15 5.85
CA ALA A 190 11.23 -5.42 6.52
C ALA A 190 11.00 -6.14 7.85
N VAL A 191 11.73 -7.24 8.06
CA VAL A 191 11.61 -8.05 9.28
C VAL A 191 12.19 -7.29 10.47
N ALA A 192 11.40 -7.16 11.53
CA ALA A 192 11.79 -6.56 12.81
C ALA A 192 12.10 -7.61 13.90
N GLY A 193 11.76 -8.87 13.68
CA GLY A 193 12.02 -9.97 14.63
C GLY A 193 11.23 -11.23 14.30
N ARG A 194 11.53 -12.33 15.01
CA ARG A 194 10.79 -13.59 14.93
C ARG A 194 10.69 -14.21 16.33
N GLN A 195 9.57 -14.87 16.63
CA GLN A 195 9.36 -15.58 17.90
C GLN A 195 8.40 -16.75 17.68
N GLY A 196 8.91 -17.99 17.70
CA GLY A 196 8.11 -19.18 17.39
C GLY A 196 7.42 -19.05 16.02
N ASP A 197 6.11 -19.25 16.00
CA ASP A 197 5.25 -19.10 14.82
C ASP A 197 4.94 -17.64 14.45
N TRP A 198 5.66 -16.65 15.00
CA TRP A 198 5.37 -15.23 14.78
C TRP A 198 6.51 -14.51 14.08
N THR A 199 6.16 -13.64 13.14
CA THR A 199 7.09 -12.73 12.47
C THR A 199 6.69 -11.29 12.80
N ALA A 200 7.67 -10.49 13.25
CA ALA A 200 7.50 -9.06 13.43
C ALA A 200 7.99 -8.31 12.18
N ILE A 201 7.27 -7.27 11.79
CA ILE A 201 7.60 -6.35 10.70
C ILE A 201 7.57 -4.90 11.19
N TRP A 202 8.30 -4.02 10.50
CA TRP A 202 8.12 -2.57 10.66
C TRP A 202 6.86 -2.13 9.92
N TYR A 203 5.95 -1.48 10.63
CA TYR A 203 4.60 -1.15 10.15
C TYR A 203 4.09 0.10 10.89
N LEU A 204 3.69 1.15 10.17
CA LEU A 204 3.17 2.41 10.74
C LEU A 204 4.03 3.02 11.87
N GLY A 205 5.35 3.03 11.72
CA GLY A 205 6.26 3.60 12.73
C GLY A 205 6.44 2.73 13.98
N GLN A 206 6.00 1.47 13.96
CA GLN A 206 6.04 0.56 15.10
C GLN A 206 6.32 -0.89 14.67
N ARG A 207 6.43 -1.81 15.64
CA ARG A 207 6.51 -3.25 15.38
C ARG A 207 5.10 -3.84 15.34
N ALA A 208 4.82 -4.60 14.30
CA ALA A 208 3.59 -5.36 14.13
C ALA A 208 3.92 -6.85 14.00
N TRP A 209 3.13 -7.72 14.62
CA TRP A 209 3.33 -9.16 14.61
C TRP A 209 2.20 -9.86 13.87
N PHE A 210 2.54 -10.79 12.97
CA PHE A 210 1.58 -11.71 12.37
C PHE A 210 2.01 -13.14 12.59
N ARG A 211 1.02 -14.04 12.60
CA ARG A 211 1.24 -15.48 12.70
C ARG A 211 1.71 -16.01 11.35
N ASN A 212 2.85 -16.68 11.34
CA ASN A 212 3.53 -17.28 10.19
C ASN A 212 4.10 -18.67 10.57
N PRO A 213 3.23 -19.67 10.82
CA PRO A 213 3.66 -20.99 11.27
C PRO A 213 4.32 -21.76 10.13
N ALA A 214 5.37 -22.54 10.41
CA ALA A 214 6.14 -23.23 9.37
C ALA A 214 5.31 -24.21 8.52
N ARG A 215 4.27 -24.82 9.09
CA ARG A 215 3.36 -25.76 8.40
C ARG A 215 2.28 -25.09 7.55
N GLN A 216 2.03 -23.81 7.76
CA GLN A 216 1.03 -23.02 7.03
C GLN A 216 1.55 -21.59 6.92
N ALA A 217 2.67 -21.43 6.20
CA ALA A 217 3.35 -20.16 6.10
C ALA A 217 2.43 -19.10 5.47
N THR A 218 2.35 -17.95 6.12
CA THR A 218 1.57 -16.80 5.65
C THR A 218 2.45 -15.74 5.01
N ALA A 219 3.77 -15.95 4.99
CA ALA A 219 4.71 -15.13 4.27
C ALA A 219 5.93 -15.94 3.81
N VAL A 220 6.60 -15.45 2.76
CA VAL A 220 7.86 -16.00 2.27
C VAL A 220 9.00 -15.02 2.42
N ASN A 221 10.21 -15.55 2.58
CA ASN A 221 11.41 -14.72 2.67
C ASN A 221 11.67 -14.00 1.35
N ALA A 222 12.05 -12.73 1.46
CA ALA A 222 12.43 -11.89 0.34
C ALA A 222 13.68 -11.07 0.69
N ALA A 223 14.31 -10.49 -0.33
CA ALA A 223 15.37 -9.50 -0.20
C ALA A 223 15.11 -8.34 -1.17
N GLY A 224 15.66 -7.18 -0.83
CA GLY A 224 15.53 -5.96 -1.61
C GLY A 224 16.29 -4.82 -0.95
N LEU A 225 15.87 -3.61 -1.30
CA LEU A 225 16.38 -2.39 -0.67
C LEU A 225 15.38 -1.88 0.36
N VAL A 226 15.91 -1.23 1.39
CA VAL A 226 15.13 -0.54 2.40
C VAL A 226 15.64 0.87 2.59
N VAL A 227 14.74 1.78 2.96
CA VAL A 227 15.10 3.08 3.51
C VAL A 227 15.14 3.02 5.02
N THR A 228 16.02 3.81 5.62
CA THR A 228 16.08 4.05 7.06
C THR A 228 16.49 5.51 7.31
N PRO A 229 16.06 6.16 8.41
CA PRO A 229 16.53 7.50 8.75
C PRO A 229 18.06 7.61 8.71
N LYS A 230 18.57 8.76 8.28
CA LYS A 230 20.01 9.05 8.33
C LYS A 230 20.53 9.08 9.78
N PRO A 231 21.82 8.79 10.03
CA PRO A 231 22.41 8.92 11.36
C PRO A 231 22.16 10.32 11.94
N GLY A 232 21.74 10.38 13.21
CA GLY A 232 21.39 11.64 13.88
C GLY A 232 19.97 12.15 13.64
N VAL A 233 19.21 11.57 12.69
CA VAL A 233 17.80 11.89 12.48
C VAL A 233 16.93 11.00 13.35
N ALA A 234 16.23 11.59 14.33
CA ALA A 234 15.39 10.85 15.27
C ALA A 234 14.14 10.25 14.61
N ALA A 235 13.51 11.00 13.70
CA ALA A 235 12.35 10.57 12.96
C ALA A 235 12.24 11.31 11.62
N VAL A 236 11.80 10.63 10.56
CA VAL A 236 11.59 11.22 9.23
C VAL A 236 10.10 11.39 8.94
N PRO A 237 9.61 12.56 8.48
CA PRO A 237 8.22 12.73 8.10
C PRO A 237 7.81 11.84 6.92
N VAL A 238 6.59 11.31 6.96
CA VAL A 238 5.99 10.52 5.86
C VAL A 238 4.99 11.39 5.12
N TYR A 239 4.93 11.26 3.81
CA TYR A 239 4.07 12.05 2.93
C TYR A 239 3.15 11.13 2.12
N GLY A 240 1.93 11.56 1.86
CA GLY A 240 1.02 10.85 0.96
C GLY A 240 1.14 11.26 -0.50
N ARG A 241 1.99 12.25 -0.79
CA ARG A 241 2.25 12.81 -2.11
C ARG A 241 3.70 13.27 -2.17
N ALA A 242 4.39 12.98 -3.26
CA ALA A 242 5.69 13.55 -3.55
C ALA A 242 5.51 14.88 -4.31
N TYR A 243 5.06 15.93 -3.61
CA TYR A 243 4.89 17.26 -4.21
C TYR A 243 6.21 18.06 -4.21
N PRO A 244 6.40 18.95 -5.21
CA PRO A 244 7.62 19.73 -5.36
C PRO A 244 7.73 20.85 -4.32
N GLU A 245 8.95 21.30 -4.08
CA GLU A 245 9.24 22.47 -3.27
C GLU A 245 8.61 23.75 -3.87
N LYS A 246 8.34 24.76 -3.03
CA LYS A 246 7.63 25.99 -3.46
C LYS A 246 8.35 26.72 -4.60
N GLU A 247 9.67 26.62 -4.66
CA GLU A 247 10.54 27.25 -5.65
C GLU A 247 10.37 26.66 -7.06
N ALA A 248 9.79 25.47 -7.19
CA ALA A 248 9.54 24.84 -8.48
C ALA A 248 8.34 25.44 -9.22
N TYR A 249 7.41 26.09 -8.50
CA TYR A 249 6.16 26.58 -9.06
C TYR A 249 6.39 27.81 -9.94
N PRO A 250 6.01 27.76 -11.24
CA PRO A 250 6.13 28.91 -12.12
C PRO A 250 5.07 29.97 -11.77
N ALA A 251 5.30 31.19 -12.25
CA ALA A 251 4.33 32.28 -12.11
C ALA A 251 2.95 31.87 -12.67
N GLY A 252 1.89 32.14 -11.92
CA GLY A 252 0.51 31.82 -12.29
C GLY A 252 0.03 30.43 -11.85
N VAL A 253 0.89 29.57 -11.30
CA VAL A 253 0.47 28.29 -10.70
C VAL A 253 0.50 28.41 -9.17
N PRO A 254 -0.64 28.27 -8.46
CA PRO A 254 -0.68 28.30 -7.02
C PRO A 254 0.18 27.20 -6.39
N VAL A 255 1.06 27.59 -5.47
CA VAL A 255 1.91 26.66 -4.70
C VAL A 255 1.03 25.69 -3.90
N GLN A 256 1.32 24.40 -4.02
CA GLN A 256 0.75 23.40 -3.12
C GLN A 256 1.69 23.19 -1.94
N ALA A 257 1.15 23.22 -0.73
CA ALA A 257 1.96 22.99 0.46
C ALA A 257 2.40 21.52 0.53
N VAL A 258 3.69 21.30 0.79
CA VAL A 258 4.23 19.98 1.15
C VAL A 258 3.89 19.72 2.62
N THR A 259 2.89 18.88 2.85
CA THR A 259 2.38 18.57 4.20
C THR A 259 2.58 17.09 4.53
N PRO A 260 3.21 16.76 5.68
CA PRO A 260 3.35 15.38 6.08
C PRO A 260 2.01 14.80 6.55
N LEU A 261 1.92 13.47 6.48
CA LEU A 261 0.93 12.65 7.16
C LEU A 261 1.21 12.63 8.67
N PRO A 262 0.28 12.15 9.52
CA PRO A 262 0.50 12.06 10.97
C PRO A 262 1.49 10.95 11.35
N TYR A 263 2.34 10.50 10.43
CA TYR A 263 3.27 9.40 10.62
C TYR A 263 4.71 9.87 10.49
N THR A 264 5.60 9.12 11.15
CA THR A 264 7.04 9.27 10.98
C THR A 264 7.70 7.91 10.81
N LEU A 265 8.94 7.92 10.29
CA LEU A 265 9.90 6.82 10.31
C LEU A 265 10.87 7.03 11.47
N PRO A 266 10.71 6.38 12.63
CA PRO A 266 11.66 6.49 13.73
C PRO A 266 13.03 5.89 13.40
N ALA A 267 14.07 6.43 14.04
CA ALA A 267 15.43 5.91 13.96
C ALA A 267 15.49 4.40 14.27
N GLY A 268 16.28 3.66 13.49
CA GLY A 268 16.45 2.21 13.63
C GLY A 268 15.39 1.36 12.91
N GLN A 269 14.33 1.97 12.38
CA GLN A 269 13.34 1.27 11.55
C GLN A 269 13.75 1.22 10.08
N ARG A 270 13.14 0.28 9.34
CA ARG A 270 13.46 0.01 7.94
C ARG A 270 12.18 -0.26 7.18
N TYR A 271 12.03 0.32 5.99
CA TYR A 271 10.84 0.18 5.15
C TYR A 271 11.24 -0.16 3.72
N VAL A 272 10.48 -1.03 3.05
CA VAL A 272 10.80 -1.49 1.69
C VAL A 272 10.82 -0.29 0.75
N LEU A 273 11.89 -0.17 -0.02
CA LEU A 273 12.07 0.88 -1.01
C LEU A 273 11.33 0.51 -2.31
N GLY A 274 10.54 1.43 -2.84
CA GLY A 274 10.02 1.42 -4.22
C GLY A 274 10.80 2.37 -5.11
N ASP A 275 10.09 3.08 -5.98
CA ASP A 275 10.71 3.99 -6.93
C ASP A 275 11.25 5.28 -6.29
N ALA A 276 12.27 5.83 -6.94
CA ALA A 276 12.75 7.18 -6.69
C ALA A 276 12.07 8.13 -7.66
N VAL A 277 11.27 9.06 -7.14
CA VAL A 277 10.46 9.99 -7.94
C VAL A 277 10.81 11.44 -7.62
N PRO A 278 10.80 12.35 -8.61
CA PRO A 278 10.90 13.77 -8.33
C PRO A 278 9.64 14.27 -7.63
N GLY A 279 9.76 15.39 -6.92
CA GLY A 279 8.60 16.16 -6.52
C GLY A 279 7.84 16.60 -7.78
N GLU A 280 6.56 16.26 -7.90
CA GLU A 280 5.75 16.57 -9.08
C GLU A 280 4.32 16.97 -8.72
N TYR A 281 3.77 17.92 -9.47
CA TYR A 281 2.37 18.32 -9.37
C TYR A 281 1.82 18.71 -10.75
N LEU A 282 0.71 18.08 -11.16
CA LEU A 282 -0.05 18.50 -12.33
C LEU A 282 -1.08 19.57 -11.92
N TYR A 283 -0.89 20.81 -12.37
CA TYR A 283 -1.91 21.84 -12.31
C TYR A 283 -2.87 21.67 -13.49
N SER A 284 -4.12 21.25 -13.22
CA SER A 284 -5.16 21.00 -14.23
C SER A 284 -6.55 21.32 -13.67
N VAL A 285 -6.81 22.61 -13.41
CA VAL A 285 -8.04 23.07 -12.74
C VAL A 285 -9.14 23.54 -13.69
N THR A 286 -8.87 23.56 -15.00
CA THR A 286 -9.83 23.90 -16.06
C THR A 286 -10.00 22.76 -17.04
N PHE A 287 -11.11 22.72 -17.76
CA PHE A 287 -11.33 21.73 -18.81
C PHE A 287 -10.37 21.90 -20.01
N THR A 288 -10.03 23.14 -20.35
CA THR A 288 -9.07 23.44 -21.43
C THR A 288 -7.64 23.26 -20.95
N THR A 289 -6.79 22.71 -21.83
CA THR A 289 -5.41 22.30 -21.49
C THR A 289 -4.38 23.43 -21.60
N ASP A 290 -4.78 24.63 -22.06
CA ASP A 290 -3.92 25.79 -22.25
C ASP A 290 -3.28 26.29 -20.95
N SER A 291 -4.02 26.16 -19.84
CA SER A 291 -3.58 26.51 -18.49
C SER A 291 -2.83 25.39 -17.78
N HIS A 292 -2.88 24.16 -18.31
CA HIS A 292 -2.34 22.99 -17.61
C HIS A 292 -0.82 23.05 -17.55
N ARG A 293 -0.24 22.78 -16.39
CA ARG A 293 1.21 22.82 -16.19
C ARG A 293 1.64 21.64 -15.32
N VAL A 294 2.67 20.94 -15.78
CA VAL A 294 3.41 20.00 -14.93
C VAL A 294 4.50 20.78 -14.22
N VAL A 295 4.48 20.74 -12.89
CA VAL A 295 5.50 21.34 -12.03
C VAL A 295 6.40 20.21 -11.54
N VAL A 296 7.69 20.27 -11.86
CA VAL A 296 8.70 19.30 -11.41
C VAL A 296 9.73 20.01 -10.55
N GLY A 297 9.90 19.53 -9.32
CA GLY A 297 10.86 20.04 -8.35
C GLY A 297 12.20 19.32 -8.41
N LYS A 298 13.13 19.80 -7.58
CA LYS A 298 14.46 19.20 -7.39
C LYS A 298 14.51 18.20 -6.25
N ASP A 299 13.57 18.29 -5.30
CA ASP A 299 13.47 17.32 -4.22
C ASP A 299 13.14 15.94 -4.79
N LEU A 300 13.88 14.92 -4.35
CA LEU A 300 13.58 13.52 -4.64
C LEU A 300 12.87 12.87 -3.46
N TYR A 301 11.93 11.98 -3.78
CA TYR A 301 11.21 11.15 -2.82
C TYR A 301 11.43 9.68 -3.16
N TYR A 302 11.43 8.85 -2.12
CA TYR A 302 11.32 7.41 -2.27
C TYR A 302 9.90 6.98 -1.91
N GLU A 303 9.27 6.20 -2.79
CA GLU A 303 8.10 5.43 -2.42
C GLU A 303 8.51 4.32 -1.45
N ILE A 304 7.65 4.04 -0.46
CA ILE A 304 7.85 3.00 0.54
C ILE A 304 6.55 2.24 0.82
N GLN A 305 6.67 0.94 1.13
CA GLN A 305 5.56 0.23 1.80
C GLN A 305 5.49 0.74 3.26
N PHE A 306 4.41 1.43 3.64
CA PHE A 306 4.24 2.00 4.98
C PHE A 306 2.85 1.71 5.55
N GLY A 307 2.79 0.70 6.44
CA GLY A 307 1.51 0.19 6.90
C GLY A 307 0.81 -0.62 5.80
N HIS A 308 -0.51 -0.45 5.69
CA HIS A 308 -1.31 -1.08 4.65
C HIS A 308 -1.14 -0.41 3.26
N ARG A 309 -0.60 0.81 3.21
CA ARG A 309 -0.52 1.64 2.00
C ARG A 309 0.93 1.87 1.55
N VAL A 310 1.12 2.30 0.31
CA VAL A 310 2.37 2.97 -0.08
C VAL A 310 2.39 4.38 0.50
N ALA A 311 3.58 4.97 0.66
CA ALA A 311 3.77 6.35 1.08
C ALA A 311 5.11 6.87 0.56
N PHE A 312 5.42 8.14 0.83
CA PHE A 312 6.65 8.78 0.36
C PHE A 312 7.48 9.34 1.51
N VAL A 313 8.79 9.29 1.37
CA VAL A 313 9.75 9.99 2.24
C VAL A 313 10.74 10.76 1.38
N ARG A 314 11.22 11.91 1.87
CA ARG A 314 12.24 12.67 1.15
C ARG A 314 13.55 11.89 1.15
N ALA A 315 14.16 11.72 -0.03
CA ALA A 315 15.45 11.06 -0.18
C ALA A 315 16.57 11.76 0.61
N ALA A 316 16.44 13.07 0.84
CA ALA A 316 17.36 13.86 1.64
C ALA A 316 17.42 13.44 3.12
N ASP A 317 16.39 12.78 3.66
CA ASP A 317 16.25 12.49 5.09
C ASP A 317 16.57 11.02 5.44
N VAL A 318 16.67 10.17 4.42
CA VAL A 318 16.91 8.73 4.56
C VAL A 318 18.17 8.27 3.85
N GLN A 319 18.61 7.07 4.18
CA GLN A 319 19.65 6.34 3.45
C GLN A 319 19.08 5.01 2.97
N VAL A 320 19.51 4.58 1.78
CA VAL A 320 19.14 3.29 1.18
C VAL A 320 20.17 2.23 1.59
N ARG A 321 19.69 1.05 1.98
CA ARG A 321 20.54 -0.10 2.35
C ARG A 321 19.93 -1.41 1.85
N PRO A 322 20.74 -2.46 1.67
CA PRO A 322 20.22 -3.82 1.54
C PRO A 322 19.37 -4.20 2.75
N SER A 323 18.34 -5.01 2.53
CA SER A 323 17.46 -5.50 3.59
C SER A 323 18.10 -6.58 4.46
N GLY A 324 19.00 -7.38 3.89
CA GLY A 324 19.77 -8.41 4.58
C GLY A 324 20.95 -7.84 5.36
N ARG A 325 21.65 -8.72 6.10
CA ARG A 325 22.95 -8.39 6.72
C ARG A 325 24.07 -8.44 5.69
#